data_AF-A0A7S2CM17-F1
#
_entry.id   AF-A0A7S2CM17-F1
#
_cell.length_a   1.000
_cell.length_b   1.000
_cell.length_c   1.000
_cell.angle_alpha   90.00
_cell.angle_beta   90.00
_cell.angle_gamma   90.00
#
_symmetry.space_group_name_H-M   'P 1'
#
loop_
_entity.id
_entity.type
_entity.pdbx_description
1 polymer ?
#
loop_
_entity_poly.entity_id
_entity_poly.type
_entity_poly.pdbx_seq_one_letter_code
_entity_poly.pdbx_strand_id
1 'polypeptide(L)'
;RVSRGAAHALCKRLKPILKRFVGVHKFHNFTRRCVPDDDHVTRSIVKFIHSRPVTVTRSKAAVGGGDGDCHVEEECLCFRISSDVTVEMLRHIMGAVIAVLHGAIDESYISLALGPKLEPRNDANYTRNTQKNDYDSSEPERGHDRQPVAPPGTIWQMLPIPEAPEHLVYLSGCLFRSEFLPQTTLPPQLNDQLDHFVKTVQSSVVATEWDGDHSSSGNDEEKGLQRRDAAERGESRTAHWIRDTLLPMAHRMALIHQSILDTREDAAPPLPSPLLALSQTNPAKLTSGHATRSSQPPPTVYARTLQALRAVYDAHRWPDTSKGRRRVIRDAEALGSSVGSGSFTMGTMAVVGPYGHQPEANDLFPQLLEAVFELEGLLLPDRPPSSAVAVNRNCVFKPHRDSGAGAGQGSSLIVGLGDYERGELVVEGEVKDIRYNPVLFDGCEQRHWTKDFEGERYSLVWFTPVGCADKCGISLPKQIRS
;
A
#
# COMPACT_ATOMS: atom_id res chain seq x y z
N ARG A 1 9.96 -26.76 -6.39
CA ARG A 1 10.21 -28.21 -6.24
C ARG A 1 11.51 -28.53 -6.94
N VAL A 2 12.39 -29.29 -6.32
CA VAL A 2 13.67 -29.72 -6.91
C VAL A 2 13.87 -31.18 -6.57
N SER A 3 14.50 -31.95 -7.45
CA SER A 3 14.89 -33.32 -7.12
C SER A 3 15.92 -33.32 -5.99
N ARG A 4 16.01 -34.41 -5.23
CA ARG A 4 16.88 -34.57 -4.05
C ARG A 4 18.35 -34.16 -4.29
N GLY A 5 18.87 -34.38 -5.51
CA GLY A 5 20.21 -33.95 -5.90
C GLY A 5 20.32 -32.45 -6.24
N ALA A 6 19.26 -31.86 -6.78
CA ALA A 6 19.24 -30.47 -7.19
C ALA A 6 19.09 -29.50 -6.01
N ALA A 7 18.46 -29.91 -4.90
CA ALA A 7 18.32 -29.07 -3.72
C ALA A 7 19.67 -28.71 -3.07
N HIS A 8 20.63 -29.63 -3.05
CA HIS A 8 21.97 -29.35 -2.53
C HIS A 8 22.73 -28.34 -3.42
N ALA A 9 22.68 -28.51 -4.73
CA ALA A 9 23.26 -27.57 -5.68
C ALA A 9 22.61 -26.17 -5.57
N LEU A 10 21.29 -26.13 -5.39
CA LEU A 10 20.54 -24.90 -5.18
C LEU A 10 20.95 -24.21 -3.87
N CYS A 11 21.09 -24.95 -2.76
CA CYS A 11 21.62 -24.42 -1.50
C CYS A 11 23.00 -23.78 -1.67
N LYS A 12 23.89 -24.42 -2.44
CA LYS A 12 25.24 -23.91 -2.70
C LYS A 12 25.21 -22.59 -3.47
N ARG A 13 24.30 -22.44 -4.44
CA ARG A 13 24.09 -21.18 -5.19
C ARG A 13 23.37 -20.11 -4.39
N LEU A 14 22.44 -20.50 -3.51
CA LEU A 14 21.62 -19.58 -2.72
C LEU A 14 22.44 -18.81 -1.68
N LYS A 15 23.41 -19.45 -1.03
CA LYS A 15 24.23 -18.84 0.03
C LYS A 15 24.93 -17.53 -0.38
N PRO A 16 25.68 -17.43 -1.49
CA PRO A 16 26.30 -16.16 -1.90
C PRO A 16 25.26 -15.08 -2.25
N ILE A 17 24.13 -15.45 -2.85
CA ILE A 17 23.04 -14.53 -3.18
C ILE A 17 22.47 -13.89 -1.90
N LEU A 18 22.09 -14.70 -0.91
CA LEU A 18 21.57 -14.18 0.37
C LEU A 18 22.58 -13.29 1.10
N LYS A 19 23.88 -13.61 0.99
CA LYS A 19 24.95 -12.83 1.62
C LYS A 19 25.03 -11.40 1.09
N ARG A 20 24.59 -11.13 -0.15
CA ARG A 20 24.57 -9.76 -0.71
C ARG A 20 23.63 -8.82 0.02
N PHE A 21 22.53 -9.36 0.55
CA PHE A 21 21.57 -8.59 1.33
C PHE A 21 22.06 -8.26 2.74
N VAL A 22 23.13 -8.92 3.24
CA VAL A 22 23.66 -8.71 4.59
C VAL A 22 24.43 -7.39 4.72
N GLY A 23 24.05 -6.59 5.70
CA GLY A 23 24.56 -5.26 6.01
C GLY A 23 23.49 -4.19 5.92
N VAL A 24 23.93 -2.93 5.87
CA VAL A 24 23.05 -1.76 5.77
C VAL A 24 22.92 -1.37 4.30
N HIS A 25 21.69 -1.39 3.78
CA HIS A 25 21.39 -1.05 2.39
C HIS A 25 20.12 -0.18 2.30
N LYS A 26 19.93 0.48 1.15
CA LYS A 26 18.68 1.19 0.84
C LYS A 26 17.72 0.27 0.10
N PHE A 27 16.68 -0.21 0.78
CA PHE A 27 15.72 -1.18 0.23
C PHE A 27 14.55 -0.56 -0.53
N HIS A 28 14.73 0.63 -1.11
CA HIS A 28 13.65 1.35 -1.83
C HIS A 28 13.06 0.54 -3.00
N ASN A 29 13.89 -0.24 -3.71
CA ASN A 29 13.44 -1.14 -4.78
C ASN A 29 12.72 -2.40 -4.28
N PHE A 30 12.81 -2.70 -2.98
CA PHE A 30 12.19 -3.86 -2.35
C PHE A 30 10.95 -3.47 -1.54
N THR A 31 10.47 -2.25 -1.67
CA THR A 31 9.24 -1.77 -1.01
C THR A 31 8.41 -0.96 -1.98
N ARG A 32 7.13 -0.76 -1.67
CA ARG A 32 6.25 0.08 -2.48
C ARG A 32 6.34 1.54 -2.01
N ARG A 33 6.31 2.45 -2.98
CA ARG A 33 6.11 3.91 -2.78
C ARG A 33 7.23 4.61 -2.01
N CYS A 34 8.46 4.14 -2.14
CA CYS A 34 9.60 4.82 -1.54
C CYS A 34 10.60 5.21 -2.65
N VAL A 35 11.21 6.38 -2.50
CA VAL A 35 12.25 6.88 -3.40
C VAL A 35 13.65 6.54 -2.87
N PRO A 36 14.70 6.55 -3.70
CA PRO A 36 16.06 6.24 -3.25
C PRO A 36 16.57 7.13 -2.11
N ASP A 37 16.12 8.38 -2.04
CA ASP A 37 16.59 9.34 -1.02
C ASP A 37 15.86 9.24 0.31
N ASP A 38 14.91 8.30 0.42
CA ASP A 38 14.13 8.18 1.63
C ASP A 38 14.90 7.47 2.75
N ASP A 39 15.15 8.16 3.86
CA ASP A 39 15.87 7.59 5.00
C ASP A 39 15.15 6.37 5.56
N HIS A 40 13.82 6.32 5.47
CA HIS A 40 13.04 5.20 5.98
C HIS A 40 13.14 3.93 5.14
N VAL A 41 13.86 3.90 4.02
CA VAL A 41 14.14 2.63 3.29
C VAL A 41 15.46 2.00 3.67
N THR A 42 16.28 2.68 4.46
CA THR A 42 17.55 2.14 4.93
C THR A 42 17.27 1.08 5.98
N ARG A 43 17.72 -0.16 5.75
CA ARG A 43 17.51 -1.28 6.68
C ARG A 43 18.81 -2.03 6.88
N SER A 44 18.88 -2.72 8.01
CA SER A 44 20.02 -3.55 8.38
C SER A 44 19.61 -5.01 8.44
N ILE A 45 20.22 -5.82 7.59
CA ILE A 45 20.12 -7.27 7.69
C ILE A 45 21.42 -7.78 8.31
N VAL A 46 21.34 -8.19 9.57
CA VAL A 46 22.49 -8.71 10.32
C VAL A 46 22.85 -10.10 9.83
N LYS A 47 21.84 -10.94 9.58
CA LYS A 47 22.02 -12.33 9.17
C LYS A 47 20.89 -12.78 8.27
N PHE A 48 21.24 -13.44 7.17
CA PHE A 48 20.28 -14.08 6.28
C PHE A 48 20.80 -15.46 5.89
N ILE A 49 20.18 -16.49 6.46
CA ILE A 49 20.58 -17.88 6.27
C ILE A 49 19.40 -18.74 5.86
N HIS A 50 19.68 -19.89 5.25
CA HIS A 50 18.69 -20.92 4.95
C HIS A 50 19.05 -22.22 5.69
N SER A 51 18.05 -23.04 5.98
CA SER A 51 18.23 -24.39 6.52
C SER A 51 18.81 -25.32 5.46
N ARG A 52 19.19 -26.54 5.88
CA ARG A 52 19.31 -27.65 4.93
C ARG A 52 17.92 -27.98 4.37
N PRO A 53 17.82 -28.54 3.14
CA PRO A 53 16.55 -29.05 2.64
C PRO A 53 15.95 -30.05 3.63
N VAL A 54 14.68 -29.90 3.93
CA VAL A 54 13.91 -30.82 4.77
C VAL A 54 12.85 -31.46 3.89
N THR A 55 12.82 -32.79 3.83
CA THR A 55 11.74 -33.52 3.15
C THR A 55 10.50 -33.46 4.02
N VAL A 56 9.42 -32.90 3.46
CA VAL A 56 8.10 -32.85 4.05
C VAL A 56 7.23 -33.82 3.28
N THR A 57 6.80 -34.88 3.95
CA THR A 57 5.84 -35.83 3.39
C THR A 57 4.45 -35.26 3.60
N ARG A 58 3.75 -34.91 2.52
CA ARG A 58 2.33 -34.57 2.58
C ARG A 58 1.51 -35.79 2.25
N SER A 59 0.64 -36.20 3.18
CA SER A 59 -0.47 -37.07 2.83
C SER A 59 -1.44 -36.25 1.99
N LYS A 60 -1.73 -36.77 0.81
CA LYS A 60 -2.65 -36.15 -0.12
C LYS A 60 -3.97 -36.88 0.06
N ALA A 61 -4.95 -36.19 0.64
CA ALA A 61 -6.30 -36.75 0.69
C ALA A 61 -6.72 -37.10 -0.73
N ALA A 62 -7.04 -38.37 -0.97
CA ALA A 62 -7.47 -38.84 -2.28
C ALA A 62 -8.76 -38.10 -2.64
N VAL A 63 -8.68 -37.14 -3.56
CA VAL A 63 -9.87 -36.54 -4.16
C VAL A 63 -10.44 -37.57 -5.12
N GLY A 64 -11.37 -38.36 -4.61
CA GLY A 64 -12.07 -39.41 -5.34
C GLY A 64 -11.78 -40.83 -4.83
N GLY A 65 -12.28 -41.17 -3.63
CA GLY A 65 -12.78 -42.49 -3.22
C GLY A 65 -11.93 -43.77 -3.44
N GLY A 66 -10.71 -43.68 -3.92
CA GLY A 66 -9.80 -44.81 -4.08
C GLY A 66 -8.85 -44.88 -2.88
N ASP A 67 -8.80 -46.05 -2.24
CA ASP A 67 -7.98 -46.40 -1.05
C ASP A 67 -6.45 -46.37 -1.27
N GLY A 68 -5.94 -45.47 -2.11
CA GLY A 68 -4.52 -45.29 -2.35
C GLY A 68 -3.98 -44.03 -1.67
N ASP A 69 -3.42 -44.17 -0.47
CA ASP A 69 -2.63 -43.10 0.16
C ASP A 69 -1.40 -42.79 -0.71
N CYS A 70 -1.50 -41.71 -1.49
CA CYS A 70 -0.37 -41.21 -2.27
C CYS A 70 0.40 -40.17 -1.44
N HIS A 71 1.55 -40.57 -0.91
CA HIS A 71 2.46 -39.65 -0.23
C HIS A 71 3.28 -38.88 -1.27
N VAL A 72 3.19 -37.54 -1.25
CA VAL A 72 4.09 -36.68 -2.02
C VAL A 72 5.17 -36.18 -1.09
N GLU A 73 6.41 -36.58 -1.36
CA GLU A 73 7.58 -36.01 -0.69
C GLU A 73 7.97 -34.69 -1.37
N GLU A 74 7.99 -33.61 -0.61
CA GLU A 74 8.43 -32.29 -1.07
C GLU A 74 9.64 -31.82 -0.27
N GLU A 75 10.72 -31.42 -0.94
CA GLU A 75 11.82 -30.76 -0.25
C GLU A 75 11.54 -29.28 -0.04
N CYS A 76 11.63 -28.85 1.23
CA CYS A 76 11.41 -27.49 1.67
C CYS A 76 12.70 -26.86 2.20
N LEU A 77 12.85 -25.55 2.03
CA LEU A 77 13.90 -24.76 2.65
C LEU A 77 13.26 -23.74 3.60
N CYS A 78 13.78 -23.66 4.82
CA CYS A 78 13.40 -22.62 5.77
C CYS A 78 14.43 -21.50 5.72
N PHE A 79 13.97 -20.25 5.72
CA PHE A 79 14.82 -19.07 5.72
C PHE A 79 14.73 -18.40 7.09
N ARG A 80 15.89 -18.06 7.67
CA ARG A 80 15.97 -17.30 8.91
C ARG A 80 16.69 -15.98 8.63
N ILE A 81 16.01 -14.88 8.95
CA ILE A 81 16.52 -13.53 8.79
C ILE A 81 16.51 -12.81 10.15
N SER A 82 17.60 -12.11 10.45
CA SER A 82 17.71 -11.22 11.61
C SER A 82 17.90 -9.81 11.07
N SER A 83 16.85 -9.00 11.17
CA SER A 83 16.77 -7.68 10.53
C SER A 83 15.57 -6.87 11.01
N ASP A 84 15.55 -5.58 10.67
CA ASP A 84 14.44 -4.63 10.84
C ASP A 84 13.56 -4.48 9.57
N VAL A 85 13.67 -5.40 8.60
CA VAL A 85 12.89 -5.33 7.34
C VAL A 85 11.42 -5.64 7.57
N THR A 86 10.54 -5.03 6.79
CA THR A 86 9.11 -5.33 6.81
C THR A 86 8.82 -6.66 6.12
N VAL A 87 7.67 -7.28 6.42
CA VAL A 87 7.23 -8.52 5.76
C VAL A 87 7.08 -8.33 4.24
N GLU A 88 6.65 -7.14 3.82
CA GLU A 88 6.57 -6.79 2.39
C GLU A 88 7.95 -6.74 1.73
N MET A 89 8.94 -6.11 2.39
CA MET A 89 10.32 -6.11 1.91
C MET A 89 10.89 -7.51 1.77
N LEU A 90 10.64 -8.37 2.76
CA LEU A 90 11.09 -9.75 2.72
C LEU A 90 10.51 -10.51 1.51
N ARG A 91 9.24 -10.27 1.15
CA ARG A 91 8.62 -10.88 -0.04
C ARG A 91 9.31 -10.46 -1.34
N HIS A 92 9.61 -9.17 -1.51
CA HIS A 92 10.32 -8.70 -2.71
C HIS A 92 11.75 -9.22 -2.77
N ILE A 93 12.46 -9.24 -1.63
CA ILE A 93 13.81 -9.82 -1.54
C ILE A 93 13.78 -11.29 -1.97
N MET A 94 12.85 -12.08 -1.43
CA MET A 94 12.70 -13.49 -1.80
C MET A 94 12.32 -13.66 -3.28
N GLY A 95 11.48 -12.79 -3.82
CA GLY A 95 11.14 -12.75 -5.25
C GLY A 95 12.38 -12.57 -6.14
N ALA A 96 13.24 -11.61 -5.81
CA ALA A 96 14.48 -11.36 -6.55
C ALA A 96 15.46 -12.54 -6.44
N VAL A 97 15.60 -13.15 -5.25
CA VAL A 97 16.44 -14.34 -5.05
C VAL A 97 15.97 -15.51 -5.93
N ILE A 98 14.65 -15.75 -5.97
CA ILE A 98 14.05 -16.80 -6.81
C ILE A 98 14.31 -16.50 -8.29
N ALA A 99 14.12 -15.26 -8.74
CA ALA A 99 14.38 -14.87 -10.12
C ALA A 99 15.84 -15.12 -10.55
N VAL A 100 16.83 -14.81 -9.70
CA VAL A 100 18.25 -15.12 -9.95
C VAL A 100 18.49 -16.63 -10.00
N LEU A 101 17.93 -17.40 -9.08
CA LEU A 101 18.12 -18.86 -9.05
C LEU A 101 17.58 -19.53 -10.31
N HIS A 102 16.46 -19.03 -10.84
CA HIS A 102 15.85 -19.47 -12.09
C HIS A 102 16.56 -18.92 -13.35
N GLY A 103 17.55 -18.04 -13.20
CA GLY A 103 18.27 -17.43 -14.33
C GLY A 103 17.44 -16.41 -15.11
N ALA A 104 16.33 -15.93 -14.53
CA ALA A 104 15.49 -14.90 -15.14
C ALA A 104 16.15 -13.51 -15.10
N ILE A 105 17.01 -13.29 -14.10
CA ILE A 105 17.84 -12.10 -13.97
C ILE A 105 19.24 -12.50 -13.50
N ASP A 106 20.24 -11.71 -13.87
CA ASP A 106 21.62 -11.91 -13.44
C ASP A 106 21.82 -11.57 -11.95
N GLU A 107 22.78 -12.24 -11.30
CA GLU A 107 23.08 -12.00 -9.88
C GLU A 107 23.55 -10.57 -9.59
N SER A 108 24.21 -9.90 -10.55
CA SER A 108 24.62 -8.49 -10.42
C SER A 108 23.44 -7.54 -10.22
N TYR A 109 22.24 -7.94 -10.64
CA TYR A 109 21.03 -7.14 -10.47
C TYR A 109 20.74 -6.86 -9.00
N ILE A 110 20.99 -7.83 -8.11
CA ILE A 110 20.78 -7.64 -6.66
C ILE A 110 21.66 -6.51 -6.14
N SER A 111 22.92 -6.45 -6.58
CA SER A 111 23.84 -5.38 -6.19
C SER A 111 23.41 -4.03 -6.75
N LEU A 112 22.90 -3.99 -7.98
CA LEU A 112 22.34 -2.76 -8.56
C LEU A 112 21.11 -2.28 -7.78
N ALA A 113 20.20 -3.19 -7.44
CA ALA A 113 18.95 -2.87 -6.74
C ALA A 113 19.15 -2.41 -5.30
N LEU A 114 20.18 -2.92 -4.61
CA LEU A 114 20.56 -2.51 -3.25
C LEU A 114 21.35 -1.20 -3.22
N GLY A 115 21.99 -0.83 -4.34
CA GLY A 115 22.93 0.28 -4.40
C GLY A 115 24.24 0.00 -3.65
N PRO A 116 25.06 1.03 -3.39
CA PRO A 116 26.26 0.88 -2.59
C PRO A 116 25.89 0.49 -1.15
N LYS A 117 26.60 -0.52 -0.63
CA LYS A 117 26.49 -0.91 0.77
C LYS A 117 26.89 0.28 1.64
N LEU A 118 26.03 0.62 2.60
CA LEU A 118 26.29 1.72 3.53
C LEU A 118 27.11 1.22 4.71
N GLU A 119 28.00 2.08 5.21
CA GLU A 119 28.68 1.83 6.47
C GLU A 119 27.65 1.84 7.60
N PRO A 120 27.75 0.93 8.59
CA PRO A 120 26.92 1.00 9.78
C PRO A 120 27.07 2.38 10.41
N ARG A 121 25.96 3.08 10.65
CA ARG A 121 26.04 4.32 11.45
C ARG A 121 26.60 3.93 12.81
N ASN A 122 27.72 4.55 13.20
CA ASN A 122 28.34 4.42 14.53
C ASN A 122 27.51 5.11 15.63
N ASP A 123 26.19 5.12 15.48
CA ASP A 123 25.29 5.61 16.49
C ASP A 123 25.22 4.54 17.58
N ALA A 124 26.01 4.71 18.64
CA ALA A 124 26.05 3.81 19.80
C ALA A 124 24.67 3.55 20.44
N ASN A 125 23.66 4.35 20.08
CA ASN A 125 22.26 4.17 20.47
C ASN A 125 21.46 3.18 19.59
N TYR A 126 21.83 2.98 18.32
CA TYR A 126 21.12 2.06 17.42
C TYR A 126 21.37 0.59 17.81
N THR A 127 22.64 0.24 18.05
CA THR A 127 23.06 -1.11 18.46
C THR A 127 22.48 -1.50 19.82
N ARG A 128 22.29 -0.53 20.71
CA ARG A 128 21.78 -0.74 22.07
C ARG A 128 20.31 -1.15 22.10
N ASN A 129 19.49 -0.69 21.16
CA ASN A 129 18.07 -1.06 21.08
C ASN A 129 17.84 -2.43 20.42
N THR A 130 18.74 -2.89 19.56
CA THR A 130 18.69 -4.26 19.00
C THR A 130 19.26 -5.32 19.95
N GLN A 131 20.17 -4.96 20.87
CA GLN A 131 20.70 -5.88 21.89
C GLN A 131 19.89 -5.89 23.22
N LYS A 132 19.09 -4.86 23.51
CA LYS A 132 18.31 -4.78 24.78
C LYS A 132 17.08 -5.69 24.87
N ASN A 133 16.79 -6.49 23.85
CA ASN A 133 15.68 -7.45 23.87
C ASN A 133 16.07 -8.85 24.38
N ASP A 134 17.31 -9.04 24.85
CA ASP A 134 17.69 -10.21 25.63
C ASP A 134 17.34 -9.96 27.10
N TYR A 135 16.23 -10.56 27.55
CA TYR A 135 15.77 -10.54 28.94
C TYR A 135 16.75 -11.35 29.81
N ASP A 136 17.27 -10.73 30.85
CA ASP A 136 18.14 -11.32 31.87
C ASP A 136 17.35 -12.34 32.71
N SER A 137 17.68 -13.62 32.55
CA SER A 137 17.13 -14.73 33.33
C SER A 137 18.10 -15.10 34.45
N SER A 138 18.02 -14.40 35.57
CA SER A 138 18.67 -14.82 36.81
C SER A 138 17.86 -14.38 38.05
N GLU A 139 16.96 -15.25 38.53
CA GLU A 139 16.59 -15.34 39.96
C GLU A 139 16.03 -16.74 40.31
N PRO A 140 16.14 -17.17 41.59
CA PRO A 140 16.43 -18.56 41.95
C PRO A 140 15.20 -19.41 42.33
N GLU A 141 15.44 -20.72 42.29
CA GLU A 141 14.53 -21.82 42.59
C GLU A 141 13.74 -21.69 43.90
N ARG A 142 12.45 -22.00 43.85
CA ARG A 142 11.70 -22.54 44.99
C ARG A 142 11.01 -23.83 44.56
N GLY A 143 11.43 -24.92 45.18
CA GLY A 143 10.89 -26.24 44.97
C GLY A 143 9.49 -26.42 45.55
N HIS A 144 8.74 -27.33 44.95
CA HIS A 144 7.74 -28.12 45.65
C HIS A 144 7.58 -29.49 44.97
N ASP A 145 7.85 -30.52 45.77
CA ASP A 145 7.46 -31.91 45.57
C ASP A 145 5.97 -32.06 45.29
N ARG A 146 5.64 -32.90 44.30
CA ARG A 146 4.57 -33.92 44.34
C ARG A 146 4.56 -34.73 43.04
N GLN A 147 4.84 -36.04 43.15
CA GLN A 147 4.49 -37.02 42.11
C GLN A 147 2.97 -37.33 42.15
N PRO A 148 2.38 -37.79 41.03
CA PRO A 148 2.10 -39.23 40.95
C PRO A 148 2.27 -39.91 39.57
N VAL A 149 2.38 -41.23 39.70
CA VAL A 149 2.52 -42.37 38.79
C VAL A 149 1.64 -42.37 37.52
N ALA A 150 2.20 -42.87 36.41
CA ALA A 150 1.55 -43.16 35.12
C ALA A 150 1.39 -44.67 34.84
N PRO A 151 0.45 -45.09 33.97
CA PRO A 151 0.55 -46.30 33.15
C PRO A 151 0.59 -46.01 31.62
N PRO A 152 0.95 -46.99 30.77
CA PRO A 152 1.91 -46.78 29.67
C PRO A 152 1.34 -46.76 28.22
N GLY A 153 2.16 -46.25 27.29
CA GLY A 153 2.06 -46.35 25.81
C GLY A 153 1.97 -44.96 25.17
N THR A 154 2.82 -44.47 24.27
CA THR A 154 3.68 -45.08 23.25
C THR A 154 4.85 -44.11 22.95
N ILE A 155 6.01 -44.67 22.65
CA ILE A 155 7.30 -43.98 22.45
C ILE A 155 7.31 -43.22 21.12
N TRP A 156 7.58 -41.91 21.17
CA TRP A 156 8.34 -41.19 20.12
C TRP A 156 9.35 -40.28 20.80
N GLN A 157 10.63 -40.59 20.61
CA GLN A 157 11.76 -39.84 21.14
C GLN A 157 12.20 -38.80 20.11
N MET A 158 11.95 -37.52 20.36
CA MET A 158 12.74 -36.42 19.80
C MET A 158 13.28 -35.60 20.97
N LEU A 159 14.61 -35.39 20.96
CA LEU A 159 15.34 -34.59 21.95
C LEU A 159 14.88 -33.12 21.92
N PRO A 160 14.86 -32.41 23.07
CA PRO A 160 14.44 -31.03 23.15
C PRO A 160 15.55 -30.07 22.66
N ILE A 161 15.17 -29.02 21.94
CA ILE A 161 15.99 -27.81 21.76
C ILE A 161 15.23 -26.68 22.49
N PRO A 162 15.86 -25.96 23.44
CA PRO A 162 15.18 -24.96 24.26
C PRO A 162 15.00 -23.61 23.55
N GLU A 163 14.14 -22.79 24.16
CA GLU A 163 13.32 -21.69 23.63
C GLU A 163 14.05 -20.36 23.34
N ALA A 164 13.53 -19.60 22.35
CA ALA A 164 13.58 -18.12 22.22
C ALA A 164 12.46 -17.67 21.23
N PRO A 165 11.97 -16.42 21.25
CA PRO A 165 10.83 -16.02 20.42
C PRO A 165 11.29 -15.70 18.99
N GLU A 166 11.07 -16.63 18.06
CA GLU A 166 11.45 -16.51 16.64
C GLU A 166 10.23 -16.33 15.73
N HIS A 167 10.28 -15.37 14.79
CA HIS A 167 9.33 -15.33 13.68
C HIS A 167 9.74 -16.35 12.60
N LEU A 168 9.08 -17.51 12.61
CA LEU A 168 9.24 -18.55 11.59
C LEU A 168 8.27 -18.27 10.42
N VAL A 169 8.77 -18.12 9.20
CA VAL A 169 7.93 -17.92 8.00
C VAL A 169 8.03 -19.14 7.10
N TYR A 170 6.96 -19.91 6.99
CA TYR A 170 6.80 -20.99 6.01
C TYR A 170 6.27 -20.44 4.68
N LEU A 171 6.94 -20.77 3.57
CA LEU A 171 6.45 -20.50 2.20
C LEU A 171 6.39 -21.83 1.44
N SER A 172 5.20 -22.24 1.02
CA SER A 172 4.94 -23.42 0.17
C SER A 172 3.92 -23.03 -0.90
N GLY A 173 4.17 -23.37 -2.17
CA GLY A 173 3.26 -23.04 -3.29
C GLY A 173 3.33 -24.06 -4.43
N CYS A 174 2.18 -24.36 -5.03
CA CYS A 174 1.99 -25.20 -6.23
C CYS A 174 1.03 -24.49 -7.21
N LEU A 175 1.18 -24.74 -8.52
CA LEU A 175 0.56 -23.98 -9.63
C LEU A 175 -0.36 -24.85 -10.50
N PHE A 176 -1.39 -24.23 -11.12
CA PHE A 176 -2.26 -24.79 -12.15
C PHE A 176 -2.26 -23.92 -13.42
N ARG A 177 -2.65 -24.53 -14.54
CA ARG A 177 -2.63 -23.98 -15.91
C ARG A 177 -3.87 -23.10 -16.17
N SER A 178 -3.66 -21.89 -16.70
CA SER A 178 -4.70 -21.07 -17.34
C SER A 178 -4.11 -20.48 -18.61
N GLU A 179 -4.82 -20.67 -19.72
CA GLU A 179 -4.51 -20.05 -21.01
C GLU A 179 -5.18 -18.65 -21.06
N PHE A 180 -4.71 -17.80 -21.98
CA PHE A 180 -5.04 -16.38 -22.23
C PHE A 180 -4.13 -15.32 -21.58
N LEU A 181 -3.25 -14.75 -22.41
CA LEU A 181 -2.67 -13.41 -22.27
C LEU A 181 -2.77 -12.70 -23.63
N PRO A 182 -3.25 -11.44 -23.70
CA PRO A 182 -3.12 -10.61 -24.89
C PRO A 182 -1.72 -9.99 -24.97
N GLN A 183 -1.20 -9.88 -26.18
CA GLN A 183 0.14 -9.34 -26.45
C GLN A 183 0.27 -7.88 -26.00
N THR A 184 1.27 -7.60 -25.16
CA THR A 184 1.67 -6.23 -24.81
C THR A 184 2.81 -5.76 -25.70
N THR A 185 2.89 -4.45 -25.90
CA THR A 185 3.89 -3.75 -26.72
C THR A 185 5.25 -3.69 -26.02
N LEU A 186 5.99 -4.80 -26.06
CA LEU A 186 7.41 -4.85 -25.70
C LEU A 186 8.27 -4.99 -26.97
N PRO A 187 9.54 -4.57 -26.95
CA PRO A 187 10.50 -4.96 -27.98
C PRO A 187 10.48 -6.49 -28.14
N PRO A 188 10.45 -7.03 -29.37
CA PRO A 188 10.24 -8.46 -29.61
C PRO A 188 11.17 -9.37 -28.80
N GLN A 189 12.44 -8.99 -28.64
CA GLN A 189 13.41 -9.79 -27.88
C GLN A 189 13.07 -9.91 -26.39
N LEU A 190 12.51 -8.86 -25.77
CA LEU A 190 12.13 -8.89 -24.36
C LEU A 190 10.81 -9.67 -24.18
N ASN A 191 9.91 -9.57 -25.16
CA ASN A 191 8.67 -10.32 -25.17
C ASN A 191 8.97 -11.83 -25.27
N ASP A 192 9.89 -12.23 -26.15
CA ASP A 192 10.30 -13.63 -26.32
C ASP A 192 10.99 -14.20 -25.06
N GLN A 193 11.80 -13.41 -24.36
CA GLN A 193 12.42 -13.80 -23.09
C GLN A 193 11.39 -13.97 -21.97
N LEU A 194 10.41 -13.08 -21.89
CA LEU A 194 9.31 -13.15 -20.92
C LEU A 194 8.40 -14.35 -21.21
N ASP A 195 8.07 -14.59 -22.48
CA ASP A 195 7.28 -15.74 -22.93
C ASP A 195 8.00 -17.06 -22.65
N HIS A 196 9.31 -17.12 -22.90
CA HIS A 196 10.14 -18.28 -22.56
C HIS A 196 10.16 -18.51 -21.04
N PHE A 197 10.32 -17.46 -20.23
CA PHE A 197 10.28 -17.54 -18.78
C PHE A 197 8.94 -18.08 -18.27
N VAL A 198 7.83 -17.53 -18.76
CA VAL A 198 6.47 -17.98 -18.41
C VAL A 198 6.26 -19.44 -18.82
N LYS A 199 6.63 -19.84 -20.04
CA LYS A 199 6.53 -21.23 -20.54
C LYS A 199 7.40 -22.21 -19.75
N THR A 200 8.59 -21.80 -19.32
CA THR A 200 9.51 -22.64 -18.52
C THR A 200 8.99 -22.85 -17.09
N VAL A 201 8.37 -21.83 -16.51
CA VAL A 201 7.71 -21.93 -15.20
C VAL A 201 6.43 -22.77 -15.29
N GLN A 202 5.69 -22.68 -16.40
CA GLN A 202 4.46 -23.44 -16.65
C GLN A 202 4.69 -24.94 -16.93
N SER A 203 5.77 -25.33 -17.60
CA SER A 203 6.03 -26.73 -17.99
C SER A 203 6.52 -27.63 -16.85
N SER A 204 6.76 -27.09 -15.66
CA SER A 204 7.44 -27.79 -14.55
C SER A 204 6.51 -28.29 -13.42
N VAL A 205 5.18 -28.41 -13.60
CA VAL A 205 4.23 -28.73 -12.49
C VAL A 205 3.10 -29.72 -12.87
N VAL A 206 2.80 -30.67 -11.95
CA VAL A 206 1.68 -31.64 -11.97
C VAL A 206 0.69 -31.34 -10.83
N ALA A 207 -0.62 -31.51 -11.13
CA ALA A 207 -1.82 -31.08 -10.39
C ALA A 207 -2.46 -32.13 -9.47
N THR A 208 -3.28 -31.65 -8.50
CA THR A 208 -4.29 -32.43 -7.72
C THR A 208 -4.98 -31.58 -6.64
N GLU A 209 -6.31 -31.50 -6.75
CA GLU A 209 -7.35 -31.73 -5.73
C GLU A 209 -7.10 -31.63 -4.20
N TRP A 210 -7.76 -30.75 -3.44
CA TRP A 210 -8.06 -30.97 -2.01
C TRP A 210 -9.49 -30.51 -1.71
N ASP A 211 -10.41 -31.45 -1.44
CA ASP A 211 -11.70 -31.17 -0.80
C ASP A 211 -11.59 -31.50 0.69
N GLY A 212 -11.65 -30.47 1.53
CA GLY A 212 -11.64 -30.62 2.98
C GLY A 212 -13.04 -30.85 3.52
N ASP A 213 -13.28 -32.04 4.07
CA ASP A 213 -14.48 -32.37 4.83
C ASP A 213 -14.47 -31.62 6.17
N HIS A 214 -15.52 -30.85 6.45
CA HIS A 214 -15.71 -30.13 7.71
C HIS A 214 -17.02 -30.58 8.34
N SER A 215 -16.91 -31.60 9.20
CA SER A 215 -17.90 -31.88 10.22
C SER A 215 -17.75 -30.89 11.38
N SER A 216 -18.45 -29.75 11.34
CA SER A 216 -18.92 -29.10 12.55
C SER A 216 -20.15 -28.24 12.29
N SER A 217 -21.14 -28.48 13.14
CA SER A 217 -22.40 -27.76 13.26
C SER A 217 -22.21 -26.28 13.58
N GLY A 218 -22.92 -25.41 12.86
CA GLY A 218 -23.26 -24.05 13.31
C GLY A 218 -23.05 -22.95 12.27
N ASN A 219 -24.16 -22.51 11.64
CA ASN A 219 -24.43 -21.26 10.92
C ASN A 219 -23.23 -20.44 10.41
N ASP A 220 -22.87 -20.60 9.13
CA ASP A 220 -22.03 -19.66 8.38
C ASP A 220 -22.30 -19.80 6.85
N GLU A 221 -23.54 -19.59 6.40
CA GLU A 221 -23.92 -19.68 4.97
C GLU A 221 -23.33 -18.55 4.09
N GLU A 222 -23.10 -17.36 4.65
CA GLU A 222 -22.70 -16.18 3.87
C GLU A 222 -21.20 -16.19 3.51
N LYS A 223 -20.35 -16.84 4.32
CA LYS A 223 -18.92 -17.03 4.01
C LYS A 223 -18.65 -18.19 3.05
N GLY A 224 -19.62 -19.08 2.87
CA GLY A 224 -19.55 -20.20 1.93
C GLY A 224 -19.69 -19.77 0.47
N LEU A 225 -20.53 -18.77 0.19
CA LEU A 225 -20.83 -18.29 -1.16
C LEU A 225 -19.63 -17.55 -1.79
N GLN A 226 -18.97 -16.66 -1.04
CA GLN A 226 -17.78 -15.95 -1.52
C GLN A 226 -16.56 -16.87 -1.75
N ARG A 227 -16.49 -18.02 -1.06
CA ARG A 227 -15.42 -19.02 -1.25
C ARG A 227 -15.65 -19.90 -2.47
N ARG A 228 -16.92 -20.20 -2.81
CA ARG A 228 -17.29 -20.94 -4.02
C ARG A 228 -17.01 -20.13 -5.29
N ASP A 229 -17.33 -18.83 -5.30
CA ASP A 229 -17.05 -17.94 -6.44
C ASP A 229 -15.55 -17.72 -6.71
N ALA A 230 -14.69 -17.89 -5.69
CA ALA A 230 -13.24 -17.81 -5.85
C ALA A 230 -12.63 -19.12 -6.40
N ALA A 231 -13.23 -20.27 -6.06
CA ALA A 231 -12.83 -21.57 -6.57
C ALA A 231 -13.26 -21.77 -8.04
N GLU A 232 -14.48 -21.32 -8.40
CA GLU A 232 -15.00 -21.43 -9.78
C GLU A 232 -14.26 -20.55 -10.80
N ARG A 233 -13.52 -19.53 -10.35
CA ARG A 233 -12.73 -18.64 -11.23
C ARG A 233 -11.27 -19.08 -11.43
N GLY A 234 -10.82 -20.16 -10.79
CA GLY A 234 -9.50 -20.75 -11.04
C GLY A 234 -8.27 -19.87 -10.73
N GLU A 235 -8.43 -18.71 -10.11
CA GLU A 235 -7.30 -17.80 -9.87
C GLU A 235 -6.58 -18.08 -8.55
N SER A 236 -5.39 -18.68 -8.62
CA SER A 236 -4.54 -18.93 -7.44
C SER A 236 -3.87 -17.65 -6.91
N ARG A 237 -3.70 -17.57 -5.59
CA ARG A 237 -2.89 -16.54 -4.88
C ARG A 237 -1.46 -16.42 -5.41
N THR A 238 -0.90 -17.48 -5.99
CA THR A 238 0.46 -17.47 -6.57
C THR A 238 0.49 -16.92 -7.99
N ALA A 239 -0.56 -17.16 -8.80
CA ALA A 239 -0.71 -16.52 -10.12
C ALA A 239 -0.87 -15.00 -9.97
N HIS A 240 -1.65 -14.59 -8.97
CA HIS A 240 -1.71 -13.21 -8.50
C HIS A 240 -0.32 -12.69 -8.10
N TRP A 241 0.45 -13.41 -7.27
CA TRP A 241 1.78 -12.95 -6.88
C TRP A 241 2.76 -12.77 -8.07
N ILE A 242 2.77 -13.68 -9.04
CA ILE A 242 3.61 -13.55 -10.25
C ILE A 242 3.13 -12.34 -11.10
N ARG A 243 1.83 -12.28 -11.41
CA ARG A 243 1.22 -11.22 -12.24
C ARG A 243 1.31 -9.85 -11.60
N ASP A 244 1.11 -9.77 -10.29
CA ASP A 244 0.84 -8.51 -9.57
C ASP A 244 2.05 -8.00 -8.78
N THR A 245 3.08 -8.84 -8.59
CA THR A 245 4.30 -8.46 -7.87
C THR A 245 5.55 -8.66 -8.73
N LEU A 246 5.79 -9.87 -9.25
CA LEU A 246 7.03 -10.13 -10.00
C LEU A 246 7.06 -9.47 -11.38
N LEU A 247 5.96 -9.48 -12.13
CA LEU A 247 5.89 -8.88 -13.46
C LEU A 247 6.05 -7.34 -13.44
N PRO A 248 5.36 -6.59 -12.56
CA PRO A 248 5.54 -5.14 -12.47
C PRO A 248 6.92 -4.75 -11.91
N MET A 249 7.50 -5.58 -11.04
CA MET A 249 8.87 -5.41 -10.57
C MET A 249 9.84 -5.58 -11.74
N ALA A 250 9.77 -6.69 -12.48
CA ALA A 250 10.59 -6.93 -13.68
C ALA A 250 10.43 -5.83 -14.74
N HIS A 251 9.21 -5.33 -14.95
CA HIS A 251 8.95 -4.22 -15.88
C HIS A 251 9.58 -2.90 -15.42
N ARG A 252 9.40 -2.50 -14.15
CA ARG A 252 10.11 -1.32 -13.60
C ARG A 252 11.61 -1.47 -13.68
N MET A 253 12.10 -2.67 -13.40
CA MET A 253 13.53 -3.02 -13.44
C MET A 253 14.10 -2.90 -14.87
N ALA A 254 13.34 -3.31 -15.90
CA ALA A 254 13.70 -3.13 -17.30
C ALA A 254 13.71 -1.65 -17.73
N LEU A 255 12.73 -0.86 -17.28
CA LEU A 255 12.68 0.59 -17.53
C LEU A 255 13.84 1.34 -16.89
N ILE A 256 14.25 0.96 -15.66
CA ILE A 256 15.44 1.52 -15.00
C ILE A 256 16.70 1.19 -15.79
N HIS A 257 16.86 -0.06 -16.24
CA HIS A 257 18.00 -0.46 -17.06
C HIS A 257 18.06 0.33 -18.37
N GLN A 258 16.92 0.52 -19.05
CA GLN A 258 16.85 1.32 -20.27
C GLN A 258 17.19 2.80 -20.02
N SER A 259 16.64 3.40 -18.97
CA SER A 259 16.95 4.79 -18.59
C SER A 259 18.44 5.02 -18.26
N ILE A 260 19.12 4.02 -17.67
CA ILE A 260 20.57 4.07 -17.42
C ILE A 260 21.37 4.00 -18.73
N LEU A 261 20.88 3.30 -19.74
CA LEU A 261 21.50 3.26 -21.07
C LEU A 261 21.27 4.58 -21.81
N ASP A 262 20.07 5.15 -21.71
CA ASP A 262 19.69 6.39 -22.41
C ASP A 262 20.38 7.64 -21.81
N THR A 263 20.63 7.66 -20.49
CA THR A 263 21.35 8.76 -19.81
C THR A 263 22.85 8.82 -20.12
N ARG A 264 23.39 7.88 -20.93
CA ARG A 264 24.77 7.94 -21.41
C ARG A 264 24.95 8.77 -22.69
N GLU A 265 23.89 9.15 -23.40
CA GLU A 265 24.04 9.78 -24.72
C GLU A 265 23.72 11.28 -24.79
N ASP A 266 23.02 11.90 -23.84
CA ASP A 266 22.61 13.30 -23.99
C ASP A 266 23.03 14.19 -22.80
N ALA A 267 24.04 15.03 -23.02
CA ALA A 267 24.31 16.21 -22.20
C ALA A 267 23.71 17.45 -22.88
N ALA A 268 22.65 18.03 -22.30
CA ALA A 268 22.05 19.28 -22.75
C ALA A 268 22.05 20.35 -21.62
N PRO A 269 22.20 21.65 -21.99
CA PRO A 269 22.50 22.76 -21.08
C PRO A 269 21.26 23.36 -20.39
N PRO A 270 21.43 24.22 -19.36
CA PRO A 270 20.35 24.65 -18.48
C PRO A 270 19.53 25.81 -19.07
N LEU A 271 18.24 25.84 -18.75
CA LEU A 271 17.35 26.96 -19.02
C LEU A 271 17.09 27.82 -17.76
N PRO A 272 16.78 29.12 -17.94
CA PRO A 272 16.73 30.10 -16.86
C PRO A 272 15.34 30.20 -16.22
N SER A 273 15.33 30.59 -14.94
CA SER A 273 14.14 30.96 -14.16
C SER A 273 13.51 32.26 -14.65
N PRO A 274 12.20 32.45 -14.40
CA PRO A 274 11.82 33.70 -13.75
C PRO A 274 10.73 33.58 -12.67
N LEU A 275 10.89 34.47 -11.69
CA LEU A 275 9.93 34.98 -10.72
C LEU A 275 8.61 35.44 -11.36
N LEU A 276 7.50 35.33 -10.62
CA LEU A 276 6.52 36.42 -10.51
C LEU A 276 5.65 36.28 -9.27
N ALA A 277 5.69 37.34 -8.45
CA ALA A 277 4.85 37.59 -7.29
C ALA A 277 3.45 38.05 -7.73
N LEU A 278 2.41 37.60 -7.03
CA LEU A 278 1.10 38.23 -7.06
C LEU A 278 0.69 38.73 -5.67
N SER A 279 0.26 39.98 -5.72
CA SER A 279 -0.14 40.92 -4.69
C SER A 279 -1.27 40.40 -3.79
N GLN A 280 -1.09 40.55 -2.48
CA GLN A 280 -2.18 40.51 -1.49
C GLN A 280 -2.44 41.94 -1.00
N THR A 281 -3.68 42.40 -1.09
CA THR A 281 -4.12 43.64 -0.41
C THR A 281 -5.27 43.37 0.55
N ASN A 282 -5.19 44.09 1.68
CA ASN A 282 -6.17 44.40 2.72
C ASN A 282 -6.41 43.40 3.87
N PRO A 283 -5.79 43.65 5.05
CA PRO A 283 -6.30 43.16 6.33
C PRO A 283 -7.29 44.18 6.91
N ALA A 284 -8.59 43.92 6.78
CA ALA A 284 -9.61 44.59 7.58
C ALA A 284 -9.73 43.91 8.94
N LYS A 285 -9.71 44.75 9.97
CA LYS A 285 -9.64 44.47 11.41
C LYS A 285 -10.90 43.75 11.90
N LEU A 286 -10.80 42.48 12.28
CA LEU A 286 -11.88 41.74 12.94
C LEU A 286 -12.06 42.24 14.39
N THR A 287 -13.20 42.88 14.67
CA THR A 287 -13.69 43.14 16.02
C THR A 287 -14.69 42.04 16.41
N SER A 288 -14.46 41.43 17.58
CA SER A 288 -15.24 40.32 18.11
C SER A 288 -16.55 40.78 18.74
N GLY A 289 -17.63 40.83 17.96
CA GLY A 289 -19.01 40.83 18.46
C GLY A 289 -19.63 39.46 18.22
N HIS A 290 -20.23 38.85 19.25
CA HIS A 290 -21.04 37.64 19.10
C HIS A 290 -22.26 37.96 18.22
N ALA A 291 -22.10 37.77 16.91
CA ALA A 291 -23.17 37.92 15.94
C ALA A 291 -24.08 36.68 16.04
N THR A 292 -25.37 36.92 16.22
CA THR A 292 -26.43 35.95 15.94
C THR A 292 -26.20 35.34 14.56
N ARG A 293 -26.24 34.01 14.44
CA ARG A 293 -26.11 33.23 13.19
C ARG A 293 -26.69 34.01 12.01
N SER A 294 -25.79 34.61 11.22
CA SER A 294 -26.17 35.35 10.02
C SER A 294 -26.68 34.32 9.02
N SER A 295 -28.00 34.22 8.90
CA SER A 295 -28.73 33.35 7.97
C SER A 295 -28.61 33.82 6.51
N GLN A 296 -27.46 34.37 6.14
CA GLN A 296 -27.24 34.81 4.77
C GLN A 296 -27.27 33.59 3.84
N PRO A 297 -28.07 33.65 2.76
CA PRO A 297 -28.10 32.58 1.79
C PRO A 297 -26.70 32.38 1.20
N PRO A 298 -26.32 31.14 0.83
CA PRO A 298 -25.05 30.89 0.15
C PRO A 298 -25.00 31.70 -1.16
N PRO A 299 -23.82 32.22 -1.57
CA PRO A 299 -23.71 32.88 -2.86
C PRO A 299 -24.11 31.93 -3.99
N THR A 300 -24.78 32.45 -5.03
CA THR A 300 -25.41 31.66 -6.10
C THR A 300 -24.46 30.66 -6.75
N VAL A 301 -23.18 31.03 -6.93
CA VAL A 301 -22.16 30.16 -7.53
C VAL A 301 -21.95 28.85 -6.75
N TYR A 302 -22.16 28.85 -5.43
CA TYR A 302 -21.99 27.68 -4.57
C TYR A 302 -23.28 26.88 -4.34
N ALA A 303 -24.45 27.45 -4.71
CA ALA A 303 -25.75 26.91 -4.31
C ALA A 303 -25.99 25.50 -4.84
N ARG A 304 -25.67 25.24 -6.11
CA ARG A 304 -25.81 23.91 -6.75
C ARG A 304 -24.98 22.86 -6.02
N THR A 305 -23.70 23.14 -5.77
CA THR A 305 -22.78 22.21 -5.12
C THR A 305 -23.18 21.95 -3.67
N LEU A 306 -23.58 22.99 -2.93
CA LEU A 306 -24.05 22.84 -1.55
C LEU A 306 -25.34 22.01 -1.48
N GLN A 307 -26.28 22.22 -2.40
CA GLN A 307 -27.50 21.42 -2.49
C GLN A 307 -27.19 19.95 -2.76
N ALA A 308 -26.25 19.65 -3.69
CA ALA A 308 -25.83 18.28 -3.98
C ALA A 308 -25.17 17.60 -2.76
N LEU A 309 -24.33 18.33 -2.01
CA LEU A 309 -23.71 17.82 -0.78
C LEU A 309 -24.75 17.47 0.30
N ARG A 310 -25.72 18.37 0.52
CA ARG A 310 -26.83 18.13 1.45
C ARG A 310 -27.68 16.93 1.02
N ALA A 311 -27.98 16.81 -0.27
CA ALA A 311 -28.74 15.67 -0.79
C ALA A 311 -28.05 14.32 -0.51
N VAL A 312 -26.72 14.23 -0.62
CA VAL A 312 -25.97 13.01 -0.26
C VAL A 312 -26.10 12.69 1.23
N TYR A 313 -26.02 13.71 2.08
CA TYR A 313 -26.15 13.55 3.53
C TYR A 313 -27.57 13.18 3.96
N ASP A 314 -28.58 13.90 3.47
CA ASP A 314 -30.00 13.72 3.80
C ASP A 314 -30.50 12.34 3.36
N ALA A 315 -29.93 11.79 2.28
CA ALA A 315 -30.18 10.42 1.84
C ALA A 315 -29.48 9.35 2.71
N HIS A 316 -28.70 9.74 3.73
CA HIS A 316 -27.84 8.86 4.53
C HIS A 316 -26.86 8.02 3.68
N ARG A 317 -26.41 8.58 2.56
CA ARG A 317 -25.48 7.91 1.63
C ARG A 317 -24.05 8.39 1.77
N TRP A 318 -23.70 9.09 2.85
CA TRP A 318 -22.34 9.58 3.05
C TRP A 318 -21.36 8.40 3.20
N PRO A 319 -20.34 8.25 2.33
CA PRO A 319 -19.42 7.12 2.39
C PRO A 319 -18.57 7.09 3.66
N ASP A 320 -18.11 5.89 4.01
CA ASP A 320 -17.17 5.69 5.10
C ASP A 320 -15.83 6.40 4.85
N THR A 321 -15.31 7.01 5.91
CA THR A 321 -13.99 7.65 5.85
C THR A 321 -12.89 6.61 5.86
N SER A 322 -11.99 6.70 4.87
CA SER A 322 -10.84 5.80 4.75
C SER A 322 -9.98 5.79 6.02
N LYS A 323 -9.34 4.65 6.30
CA LYS A 323 -8.48 4.48 7.49
C LYS A 323 -7.37 5.53 7.57
N GLY A 324 -6.78 5.91 6.44
CA GLY A 324 -5.74 6.93 6.39
C GLY A 324 -6.25 8.30 6.81
N ARG A 325 -7.40 8.71 6.25
CA ARG A 325 -8.02 10.01 6.55
C ARG A 325 -8.55 10.09 7.97
N ARG A 326 -9.06 8.98 8.51
CA ARG A 326 -9.54 8.90 9.91
C ARG A 326 -8.44 9.23 10.94
N ARG A 327 -7.18 8.91 10.66
CA ARG A 327 -6.05 9.21 11.57
C ARG A 327 -5.81 10.71 11.76
N VAL A 328 -6.08 11.51 10.72
CA VAL A 328 -5.86 12.95 10.72
C VAL A 328 -7.12 13.75 11.06
N ILE A 329 -8.28 13.10 11.22
CA ILE A 329 -9.51 13.74 11.70
C ILE A 329 -9.58 13.57 13.22
N ARG A 330 -10.01 14.61 13.95
CA ARG A 330 -10.35 14.48 15.37
C ARG A 330 -11.65 13.70 15.52
N ASP A 331 -11.71 12.82 16.50
CA ASP A 331 -12.91 12.02 16.76
C ASP A 331 -14.09 12.94 17.09
N ALA A 332 -15.19 12.79 16.36
CA ALA A 332 -16.37 13.65 16.51
C ALA A 332 -16.97 13.58 17.92
N GLU A 333 -16.88 12.41 18.57
CA GLU A 333 -17.31 12.20 19.96
C GLU A 333 -16.57 13.11 20.93
N ALA A 334 -15.28 13.35 20.72
CA ALA A 334 -14.49 14.22 21.57
C ALA A 334 -14.91 15.71 21.46
N LEU A 335 -15.60 16.07 20.38
CA LEU A 335 -16.12 17.41 20.14
C LEU A 335 -17.59 17.56 20.54
N GLY A 336 -18.22 16.51 21.09
CA GLY A 336 -19.63 16.54 21.49
C GLY A 336 -20.61 16.73 20.33
N SER A 337 -20.17 16.59 19.08
CA SER A 337 -21.01 16.75 17.91
C SER A 337 -21.67 15.42 17.58
N SER A 338 -22.99 15.35 17.71
CA SER A 338 -23.80 14.22 17.23
C SER A 338 -23.88 14.15 15.71
N VAL A 339 -23.37 15.17 15.00
CA VAL A 339 -23.49 15.28 13.56
C VAL A 339 -22.32 14.54 12.91
N GLY A 340 -22.62 13.41 12.24
CA GLY A 340 -21.62 12.52 11.65
C GLY A 340 -20.59 13.27 10.79
N SER A 341 -19.30 13.08 11.10
CA SER A 341 -18.20 13.61 10.30
C SER A 341 -17.72 12.56 9.29
N GLY A 342 -17.27 13.02 8.13
CA GLY A 342 -16.71 12.09 7.16
C GLY A 342 -16.03 12.74 5.97
N SER A 343 -15.15 11.98 5.33
CA SER A 343 -14.35 12.42 4.19
C SER A 343 -14.20 11.31 3.16
N PHE A 344 -14.42 11.64 1.91
CA PHE A 344 -14.20 10.76 0.76
C PHE A 344 -13.58 11.55 -0.41
N THR A 345 -13.13 10.84 -1.44
CA THR A 345 -12.49 11.43 -2.62
C THR A 345 -13.34 11.15 -3.85
N MET A 346 -13.34 12.08 -4.80
CA MET A 346 -13.95 11.94 -6.12
C MET A 346 -12.95 12.39 -7.20
N GLY A 347 -13.25 12.12 -8.46
CA GLY A 347 -12.43 12.45 -9.62
C GLY A 347 -11.50 11.32 -10.06
N THR A 348 -10.47 11.68 -10.80
CA THR A 348 -9.51 10.76 -11.42
C THR A 348 -8.25 10.63 -10.58
N MET A 349 -7.99 9.43 -10.07
CA MET A 349 -6.77 9.09 -9.33
C MET A 349 -5.76 8.37 -10.23
N ALA A 350 -4.47 8.46 -9.89
CA ALA A 350 -3.42 7.74 -10.59
C ALA A 350 -3.59 6.24 -10.32
N VAL A 351 -3.94 5.50 -11.38
CA VAL A 351 -4.07 4.05 -11.35
C VAL A 351 -2.66 3.47 -11.28
N VAL A 352 -2.15 3.24 -10.07
CA VAL A 352 -0.84 2.59 -9.91
C VAL A 352 -1.03 1.08 -9.92
N GLY A 353 -0.84 0.48 -11.10
CA GLY A 353 -0.94 -0.96 -11.32
C GLY A 353 -2.34 -1.45 -11.66
N PRO A 354 -2.52 -2.77 -11.88
CA PRO A 354 -3.76 -3.35 -12.40
C PRO A 354 -4.97 -3.26 -11.45
N TYR A 355 -4.77 -2.80 -10.21
CA TYR A 355 -5.80 -2.65 -9.18
C TYR A 355 -6.05 -1.19 -8.77
N GLY A 356 -5.56 -0.23 -9.53
CA GLY A 356 -5.92 1.17 -9.28
C GLY A 356 -7.38 1.38 -9.65
N HIS A 357 -8.27 1.33 -8.67
CA HIS A 357 -9.67 1.68 -8.86
C HIS A 357 -9.84 3.19 -8.73
N GLN A 358 -10.71 3.75 -9.55
CA GLN A 358 -11.20 5.10 -9.34
C GLN A 358 -12.05 5.14 -8.06
N PRO A 359 -12.20 6.31 -7.42
CA PRO A 359 -13.04 6.43 -6.24
C PRO A 359 -14.49 6.01 -6.54
N GLU A 360 -15.03 5.08 -5.75
CA GLU A 360 -16.43 4.58 -5.88
C GLU A 360 -17.47 5.72 -5.82
N ALA A 361 -17.14 6.81 -5.12
CA ALA A 361 -17.98 7.99 -5.02
C ALA A 361 -18.30 8.63 -6.39
N ASN A 362 -17.47 8.40 -7.41
CA ASN A 362 -17.72 8.88 -8.77
C ASN A 362 -19.03 8.29 -9.33
N ASP A 363 -19.23 6.99 -9.13
CA ASP A 363 -20.40 6.26 -9.63
C ASP A 363 -21.61 6.45 -8.71
N LEU A 364 -21.36 6.57 -7.39
CA LEU A 364 -22.43 6.77 -6.42
C LEU A 364 -23.08 8.15 -6.50
N PHE A 365 -22.31 9.19 -6.85
CA PHE A 365 -22.75 10.60 -6.83
C PHE A 365 -22.35 11.39 -8.09
N PRO A 366 -22.77 10.98 -9.30
CA PRO A 366 -22.34 11.61 -10.54
C PRO A 366 -22.75 13.09 -10.64
N GLN A 367 -23.89 13.47 -10.05
CA GLN A 367 -24.37 14.86 -10.02
C GLN A 367 -23.51 15.73 -9.09
N LEU A 368 -23.05 15.18 -7.96
CA LEU A 368 -22.12 15.87 -7.08
C LEU A 368 -20.77 16.02 -7.76
N LEU A 369 -20.27 14.98 -8.44
CA LEU A 369 -19.02 15.01 -9.19
C LEU A 369 -19.00 16.15 -10.22
N GLU A 370 -20.06 16.27 -11.00
CA GLU A 370 -20.20 17.35 -11.98
C GLU A 370 -20.22 18.72 -11.29
N ALA A 371 -21.03 18.87 -10.23
CA ALA A 371 -21.20 20.15 -9.53
C ALA A 371 -19.93 20.62 -8.80
N VAL A 372 -19.08 19.71 -8.29
CA VAL A 372 -17.83 20.11 -7.61
C VAL A 372 -16.75 20.54 -8.59
N PHE A 373 -16.64 19.91 -9.76
CA PHE A 373 -15.62 20.31 -10.75
C PHE A 373 -16.07 21.50 -11.61
N GLU A 374 -17.37 21.66 -11.86
CA GLU A 374 -17.91 22.91 -12.42
C GLU A 374 -17.60 24.10 -11.50
N LEU A 375 -17.82 23.93 -10.19
CA LEU A 375 -17.49 24.96 -9.20
C LEU A 375 -16.01 25.35 -9.24
N GLU A 376 -15.08 24.41 -9.35
CA GLU A 376 -13.65 24.72 -9.48
C GLU A 376 -13.37 25.66 -10.65
N GLY A 377 -13.91 25.35 -11.84
CA GLY A 377 -13.72 26.16 -13.04
C GLY A 377 -14.33 27.57 -12.92
N LEU A 378 -15.40 27.73 -12.13
CA LEU A 378 -15.98 29.04 -11.85
C LEU A 378 -15.17 29.85 -10.83
N LEU A 379 -14.53 29.19 -9.86
CA LEU A 379 -13.76 29.86 -8.81
C LEU A 379 -12.39 30.34 -9.30
N LEU A 380 -11.70 29.54 -10.12
CA LEU A 380 -10.37 29.86 -10.63
C LEU A 380 -10.22 29.39 -12.09
N PRO A 381 -10.79 30.13 -13.07
CA PRO A 381 -10.80 29.72 -14.47
C PRO A 381 -9.39 29.62 -15.10
N ASP A 382 -8.43 30.38 -14.58
CA ASP A 382 -7.05 30.41 -15.08
C ASP A 382 -6.15 29.31 -14.46
N ARG A 383 -6.65 28.59 -13.45
CA ARG A 383 -5.91 27.49 -12.81
C ARG A 383 -6.05 26.21 -13.65
N PRO A 384 -4.97 25.43 -13.83
CA PRO A 384 -5.09 24.10 -14.42
C PRO A 384 -6.15 23.25 -13.68
N PRO A 385 -7.08 22.59 -14.38
CA PRO A 385 -8.12 21.79 -13.73
C PRO A 385 -7.54 20.72 -12.84
N SER A 386 -8.17 20.48 -11.68
CA SER A 386 -7.74 19.37 -10.83
C SER A 386 -8.25 18.04 -11.38
N SER A 387 -7.50 16.98 -11.12
CA SER A 387 -7.95 15.62 -11.43
C SER A 387 -8.82 15.04 -10.31
N ALA A 388 -8.62 15.43 -9.05
CA ALA A 388 -9.34 14.88 -7.90
C ALA A 388 -9.85 15.96 -6.95
N VAL A 389 -10.83 15.59 -6.12
CA VAL A 389 -11.36 16.43 -5.04
C VAL A 389 -11.62 15.59 -3.79
N ALA A 390 -11.16 16.08 -2.63
CA ALA A 390 -11.53 15.54 -1.33
C ALA A 390 -12.75 16.30 -0.81
N VAL A 391 -13.83 15.56 -0.59
CA VAL A 391 -15.09 16.07 -0.06
C VAL A 391 -15.15 15.75 1.42
N ASN A 392 -15.26 16.77 2.26
CA ASN A 392 -15.25 16.63 3.71
C ASN A 392 -16.52 17.23 4.30
N ARG A 393 -17.11 16.56 5.29
CA ARG A 393 -18.26 17.02 6.05
C ARG A 393 -17.92 16.97 7.54
N ASN A 394 -18.08 18.10 8.20
CA ASN A 394 -17.88 18.29 9.62
C ASN A 394 -16.54 17.72 10.15
N CYS A 395 -15.50 17.71 9.32
CA CYS A 395 -14.19 17.21 9.71
C CYS A 395 -13.35 18.33 10.35
N VAL A 396 -12.88 18.09 11.58
CA VAL A 396 -11.81 18.89 12.19
C VAL A 396 -10.50 18.14 12.00
N PHE A 397 -9.67 18.61 11.07
CA PHE A 397 -8.37 17.99 10.81
C PHE A 397 -7.35 18.39 11.89
N LYS A 398 -6.52 17.44 12.33
CA LYS A 398 -5.32 17.66 13.14
C LYS A 398 -4.20 18.27 12.27
N PRO A 399 -3.21 18.96 12.85
CA PRO A 399 -2.04 19.44 12.11
C PRO A 399 -1.32 18.33 11.35
N HIS A 400 -1.33 18.40 10.02
CA HIS A 400 -0.72 17.40 9.14
C HIS A 400 -0.18 18.04 7.85
N ARG A 401 0.57 17.25 7.09
CA ARG A 401 0.86 17.45 5.67
C ARG A 401 0.19 16.32 4.90
N ASP A 402 -0.22 16.59 3.67
CA ASP A 402 -0.77 15.56 2.80
C ASP A 402 0.33 14.54 2.49
N SER A 403 -0.03 13.26 2.60
CA SER A 403 0.87 12.14 2.36
C SER A 403 0.19 11.09 1.48
N GLY A 404 0.95 10.12 0.99
CA GLY A 404 0.42 9.07 0.13
C GLY A 404 0.05 9.60 -1.25
N ALA A 405 -1.23 9.51 -1.64
CA ALA A 405 -1.67 9.95 -2.97
C ALA A 405 -1.56 11.48 -3.18
N GLY A 406 -1.46 12.25 -2.09
CA GLY A 406 -1.18 13.69 -2.14
C GLY A 406 0.30 14.06 -2.04
N ALA A 407 1.21 13.09 -1.88
CA ALA A 407 2.64 13.40 -1.81
C ALA A 407 3.17 13.81 -3.20
N GLY A 408 3.84 14.96 -3.28
CA GLY A 408 4.34 15.53 -4.54
C GLY A 408 3.27 16.17 -5.43
N GLN A 409 2.04 16.35 -4.91
CA GLN A 409 1.03 17.14 -5.61
C GLN A 409 1.43 18.63 -5.62
N GLY A 410 1.05 19.36 -6.67
CA GLY A 410 1.22 20.81 -6.71
C GLY A 410 0.20 21.56 -5.83
N SER A 411 -0.02 22.84 -6.16
CA SER A 411 -0.97 23.69 -5.42
C SER A 411 -2.41 23.16 -5.44
N SER A 412 -2.97 23.01 -4.24
CA SER A 412 -4.35 22.62 -3.99
C SER A 412 -5.24 23.84 -3.78
N LEU A 413 -6.51 23.73 -4.19
CA LEU A 413 -7.55 24.72 -3.94
C LEU A 413 -8.49 24.19 -2.87
N ILE A 414 -8.78 24.99 -1.84
CA ILE A 414 -9.75 24.64 -0.81
C ILE A 414 -10.80 25.74 -0.65
N VAL A 415 -12.05 25.33 -0.47
CA VAL A 415 -13.15 26.22 -0.07
C VAL A 415 -14.06 25.53 0.94
N GLY A 416 -14.57 26.29 1.89
CA GLY A 416 -15.59 25.88 2.86
C GLY A 416 -16.99 26.29 2.42
N LEU A 417 -17.98 25.43 2.63
CA LEU A 417 -19.39 25.68 2.33
C LEU A 417 -20.25 25.31 3.54
N GLY A 418 -21.51 25.78 3.55
CA GLY A 418 -22.50 25.47 4.57
C GLY A 418 -22.76 26.63 5.52
N ASP A 419 -23.52 26.32 6.58
CA ASP A 419 -23.86 27.27 7.63
C ASP A 419 -23.08 26.94 8.90
N TYR A 420 -21.85 27.46 8.97
CA TYR A 420 -20.95 27.25 10.09
C TYR A 420 -20.24 28.55 10.49
N GLU A 421 -19.86 28.63 11.77
CA GLU A 421 -19.08 29.72 12.34
C GLU A 421 -17.67 29.22 12.72
N ARG A 422 -16.67 30.09 12.56
CA ARG A 422 -15.24 29.77 12.74
C ARG A 422 -14.79 28.70 11.74
N GLY A 423 -13.95 27.74 12.12
CA GLY A 423 -13.55 26.65 11.21
C GLY A 423 -12.58 27.06 10.12
N GLU A 424 -11.81 28.11 10.39
CA GLU A 424 -10.77 28.61 9.50
C GLU A 424 -9.74 27.50 9.22
N LEU A 425 -9.14 27.57 8.04
CA LEU A 425 -7.96 26.77 7.71
C LEU A 425 -6.74 27.46 8.31
N VAL A 426 -5.87 26.70 8.96
CA VAL A 426 -4.54 27.20 9.32
C VAL A 426 -3.51 26.57 8.40
N VAL A 427 -2.67 27.37 7.76
CA VAL A 427 -1.57 26.93 6.88
C VAL A 427 -0.29 27.58 7.37
N GLU A 428 0.68 26.77 7.83
CA GLU A 428 1.94 27.25 8.41
C GLU A 428 1.76 28.35 9.48
N GLY A 429 0.71 28.20 10.31
CA GLY A 429 0.38 29.15 11.38
C GLY A 429 -0.47 30.34 10.93
N GLU A 430 -0.62 30.59 9.64
CA GLU A 430 -1.48 31.64 9.08
C GLU A 430 -2.94 31.17 9.06
N VAL A 431 -3.84 31.95 9.67
CA VAL A 431 -5.28 31.65 9.72
C VAL A 431 -5.97 32.24 8.49
N LYS A 432 -6.66 31.39 7.73
CA LYS A 432 -7.34 31.75 6.48
C LYS A 432 -8.83 31.42 6.57
N ASP A 433 -9.66 32.43 6.38
CA ASP A 433 -11.10 32.22 6.21
C ASP A 433 -11.36 31.58 4.83
N ILE A 434 -12.00 30.42 4.85
CA ILE A 434 -12.35 29.68 3.64
C ILE A 434 -13.86 29.62 3.39
N ARG A 435 -14.71 30.23 4.23
CA ARG A 435 -16.17 30.16 4.07
C ARG A 435 -16.59 30.93 2.82
N TYR A 436 -16.91 30.21 1.74
CA TYR A 436 -17.16 30.77 0.41
C TYR A 436 -16.02 31.64 -0.13
N ASN A 437 -14.80 31.44 0.38
CA ASN A 437 -13.60 32.16 -0.01
C ASN A 437 -12.52 31.13 -0.40
N PRO A 438 -12.27 30.92 -1.70
CA PRO A 438 -11.30 29.92 -2.15
C PRO A 438 -9.87 30.30 -1.74
N VAL A 439 -9.11 29.33 -1.24
CA VAL A 439 -7.72 29.50 -0.83
C VAL A 439 -6.83 28.51 -1.57
N LEU A 440 -5.75 29.01 -2.15
CA LEU A 440 -4.67 28.18 -2.68
C LEU A 440 -3.61 27.95 -1.61
N PHE A 441 -3.13 26.71 -1.53
CA PHE A 441 -2.03 26.31 -0.66
C PHE A 441 -1.34 25.06 -1.20
N ASP A 442 -0.14 24.74 -0.70
CA ASP A 442 0.55 23.49 -1.02
C ASP A 442 0.34 22.49 0.12
N GLY A 443 -0.61 21.57 -0.03
CA GLY A 443 -0.93 20.60 1.01
C GLY A 443 0.19 19.61 1.32
N CYS A 444 1.14 19.40 0.39
CA CYS A 444 2.26 18.49 0.57
C CYS A 444 3.37 19.14 1.39
N GLU A 445 3.76 20.37 1.05
CA GLU A 445 4.85 21.08 1.71
C GLU A 445 4.40 21.84 2.97
N GLN A 446 3.15 22.28 3.01
CA GLN A 446 2.65 23.15 4.09
C GLN A 446 1.83 22.38 5.11
N ARG A 447 2.22 22.48 6.38
CA ARG A 447 1.48 21.95 7.52
C ARG A 447 0.17 22.72 7.66
N HIS A 448 -0.94 21.99 7.71
CA HIS A 448 -2.27 22.59 7.77
C HIS A 448 -3.26 21.83 8.66
N TRP A 449 -4.28 22.53 9.16
CA TRP A 449 -5.36 21.97 9.97
C TRP A 449 -6.60 22.85 9.99
N THR A 450 -7.68 22.34 10.59
CA THR A 450 -8.95 23.07 10.74
C THR A 450 -9.08 23.52 12.19
N LYS A 451 -9.41 24.80 12.42
CA LYS A 451 -9.83 25.27 13.75
C LYS A 451 -11.21 24.73 14.10
N ASP A 452 -11.55 24.75 15.38
CA ASP A 452 -12.87 24.29 15.82
C ASP A 452 -13.97 25.21 15.26
N PHE A 453 -15.12 24.62 14.97
CA PHE A 453 -16.28 25.30 14.38
C PHE A 453 -17.58 24.77 14.95
N GLU A 454 -18.65 25.52 14.72
CA GLU A 454 -20.01 25.13 15.05
C GLU A 454 -20.89 25.24 13.79
N GLY A 455 -21.85 24.32 13.64
CA GLY A 455 -22.77 24.30 12.51
C GLY A 455 -22.44 23.25 11.45
N GLU A 456 -23.02 23.42 10.27
CA GLU A 456 -22.85 22.53 9.13
C GLU A 456 -21.70 23.03 8.24
N ARG A 457 -20.58 22.30 8.25
CA ARG A 457 -19.40 22.64 7.46
C ARG A 457 -19.11 21.55 6.44
N TYR A 458 -19.09 21.92 5.17
CA TYR A 458 -18.44 21.16 4.13
C TYR A 458 -17.12 21.84 3.75
N SER A 459 -16.13 21.06 3.32
CA SER A 459 -14.99 21.62 2.61
C SER A 459 -14.60 20.75 1.42
N LEU A 460 -14.35 21.41 0.30
CA LEU A 460 -13.88 20.81 -0.94
C LEU A 460 -12.41 21.16 -1.10
N VAL A 461 -11.56 20.16 -1.34
CA VAL A 461 -10.13 20.34 -1.61
C VAL A 461 -9.83 19.73 -2.96
N TRP A 462 -9.61 20.55 -3.98
CA TRP A 462 -9.23 20.11 -5.32
C TRP A 462 -7.71 20.00 -5.43
N PHE A 463 -7.24 18.86 -5.94
CA PHE A 463 -5.82 18.55 -6.07
C PHE A 463 -5.56 17.62 -7.25
N THR A 464 -4.31 17.55 -7.68
CA THR A 464 -3.87 16.63 -8.75
C THR A 464 -2.77 15.73 -8.24
N PRO A 465 -3.05 14.43 -8.01
CA PRO A 465 -2.04 13.45 -7.65
C PRO A 465 -0.90 13.39 -8.68
N VAL A 466 0.29 13.00 -8.22
CA VAL A 466 1.41 12.69 -9.11
C VAL A 466 0.99 11.62 -10.11
N GLY A 467 1.23 11.87 -11.41
CA GLY A 467 0.82 10.99 -12.50
C GLY A 467 -0.60 11.24 -13.04
N CYS A 468 -1.27 12.32 -12.62
CA CYS A 468 -2.54 12.78 -13.17
C CYS A 468 -2.48 14.21 -13.73
N ALA A 469 -1.29 14.73 -14.03
CA ALA A 469 -1.11 16.12 -14.48
C ALA A 469 -1.85 16.44 -15.81
N ASP A 470 -2.06 15.41 -16.64
CA ASP A 470 -2.75 15.46 -17.92
C ASP A 470 -4.25 15.10 -17.82
N LYS A 471 -4.77 14.86 -16.61
CA LYS A 471 -6.14 14.40 -16.38
C LYS A 471 -6.99 15.49 -15.72
N CYS A 472 -8.25 15.55 -16.11
CA CYS A 472 -9.26 16.38 -15.46
C CYS A 472 -10.25 15.49 -14.67
N GLY A 473 -10.82 16.01 -13.59
CA GLY A 473 -11.81 15.28 -12.79
C GLY A 473 -13.08 14.91 -13.55
N ILE A 474 -13.43 15.67 -14.59
CA ILE A 474 -14.62 15.45 -15.43
C ILE A 474 -14.33 14.54 -16.63
N SER A 475 -13.07 14.34 -17.02
CA SER A 475 -12.71 13.57 -18.23
C SER A 475 -12.94 12.04 -18.14
N LEU A 476 -13.76 11.57 -17.19
CA LEU A 476 -14.21 10.19 -17.19
C LEU A 476 -15.01 9.91 -18.47
N PRO A 477 -14.62 8.91 -19.28
CA PRO A 477 -15.34 8.56 -20.49
C PRO A 477 -16.82 8.36 -20.20
N LYS A 478 -17.71 8.95 -21.02
CA LYS A 478 -19.17 8.75 -20.94
C LYS A 478 -19.58 7.25 -20.94
N GLN A 479 -18.68 6.35 -21.33
CA GLN A 479 -18.89 4.91 -21.43
C GLN A 479 -19.15 4.18 -20.10
N ILE A 480 -18.95 4.80 -18.93
CA ILE A 480 -19.30 4.19 -17.63
C ILE A 480 -20.77 4.49 -17.23
N ARG A 481 -21.51 5.29 -18.01
CA ARG A 481 -22.90 5.69 -17.72
C ARG A 481 -23.99 4.76 -18.30
N SER A 482 -23.65 3.56 -18.77
CA SER A 482 -24.61 2.60 -19.35
C SER A 482 -25.06 1.54 -18.34
#